data_AF-A0A3P7JB50-F1
#
_entry.id   AF-A0A3P7JB50-F1
#
_cell.length_a   1.000
_cell.length_b   1.000
_cell.length_c   1.000
_cell.angle_alpha   90.00
_cell.angle_beta   90.00
_cell.angle_gamma   90.00
#
_symmetry.space_group_name_H-M   'P 1'
#
loop_
_entity.id
_entity.type
_entity.pdbx_description
1 polymer ?
#
loop_
_entity_poly.entity_id
_entity_poly.type
_entity_poly.pdbx_seq_one_letter_code
_entity_poly.pdbx_strand_id
1 'polypeptide(L)'
;MTKKEMKEIAKYLQNQNYSAGSVDNVLHYACELFEGMKAYRGVDNRIRLFRPELNMARMRKSAERSTLPDFDGNELIECMKELVSY
;
A
#
# COMPACT_ATOMS: atom_id res chain seq x y z
N MET A 1 -6.72 -10.16 1.92
CA MET A 1 -6.45 -9.87 0.49
C MET A 1 -5.19 -10.63 0.05
N THR A 2 -5.22 -11.28 -1.11
CA THR A 2 -4.12 -12.08 -1.67
C THR A 2 -3.14 -11.24 -2.49
N LYS A 3 -1.92 -11.74 -2.70
CA LYS A 3 -0.90 -11.10 -3.55
C LYS A 3 -1.41 -10.79 -4.96
N LYS A 4 -2.20 -11.69 -5.54
CA LYS A 4 -2.73 -11.54 -6.90
C LYS A 4 -3.68 -10.33 -6.99
N GLU A 5 -4.60 -10.22 -6.03
CA GLU A 5 -5.55 -9.11 -5.94
C GLU A 5 -4.81 -7.77 -5.74
N MET A 6 -3.80 -7.74 -4.85
CA MET A 6 -2.98 -6.54 -4.63
C MET A 6 -2.28 -6.06 -5.90
N LYS A 7 -1.71 -6.98 -6.69
CA LYS A 7 -1.04 -6.65 -7.95
C LYS A 7 -2.01 -6.13 -9.00
N GLU A 8 -3.19 -6.73 -9.10
CA GLU A 8 -4.21 -6.31 -10.07
C GLU A 8 -4.68 -4.90 -9.78
N ILE A 9 -4.93 -4.57 -8.50
CA ILE A 9 -5.29 -3.22 -8.05
C ILE A 9 -4.15 -2.23 -8.32
N ALA A 10 -2.91 -2.57 -7.94
CA ALA A 10 -1.76 -1.68 -8.14
C ALA A 10 -1.55 -1.33 -9.63
N LYS A 11 -1.72 -2.31 -10.52
CA LYS A 11 -1.60 -2.12 -11.96
C LYS A 11 -2.75 -1.27 -12.54
N TYR A 12 -3.96 -1.43 -12.01
CA TYR A 12 -5.11 -0.63 -12.42
C TYR A 12 -4.96 0.85 -12.04
N LEU A 13 -4.43 1.13 -10.83
CA LEU A 13 -4.33 2.49 -10.29
C LEU A 13 -3.18 3.33 -10.87
N GLN A 14 -2.13 2.73 -11.44
CA GLN A 14 -0.97 3.48 -11.93
C GLN A 14 -1.26 4.47 -13.08
N ASN A 15 -2.35 4.29 -13.83
CA ASN A 15 -2.60 5.04 -15.07
C ASN A 15 -4.03 5.57 -15.22
N GLN A 16 -4.84 5.54 -14.16
CA GLN A 16 -6.25 5.94 -14.22
C GLN A 16 -6.67 6.73 -12.99
N ASN A 17 -7.64 7.63 -13.18
CA ASN A 17 -8.32 8.27 -12.06
C ASN A 17 -9.18 7.24 -11.33
N TYR A 18 -9.16 7.29 -10.01
CA TYR A 18 -10.09 6.53 -9.19
C TYR A 18 -11.53 7.05 -9.42
N SER A 19 -12.44 6.17 -9.84
CA SER A 19 -13.85 6.49 -10.00
C SER A 19 -14.60 6.08 -8.73
N ALA A 20 -14.69 7.01 -7.78
CA ALA A 20 -15.47 6.80 -6.55
C ALA A 20 -16.97 6.76 -6.84
N GLY A 21 -17.68 5.80 -6.25
CA GLY A 21 -19.13 5.82 -6.19
C GLY A 21 -19.64 6.97 -5.31
N SER A 22 -20.82 7.51 -5.61
CA SER A 22 -21.42 8.60 -4.83
C SER A 22 -21.69 8.24 -3.36
N VAL A 23 -21.68 6.95 -3.02
CA VAL A 23 -21.95 6.41 -1.68
C VAL A 23 -20.71 5.79 -1.03
N ASP A 24 -19.52 5.99 -1.58
CA ASP A 24 -18.30 5.38 -1.03
C ASP A 24 -17.97 5.96 0.34
N ASN A 25 -17.83 5.08 1.33
CA ASN A 25 -17.58 5.45 2.74
C ASN A 25 -16.31 6.26 2.95
N VAL A 26 -15.35 6.17 2.02
CA VAL A 26 -14.13 6.99 2.04
C VAL A 26 -14.45 8.49 1.99
N LEU A 27 -15.47 8.89 1.22
CA LEU A 27 -15.84 10.29 1.03
C LEU A 27 -16.78 10.83 2.11
N HIS A 28 -17.60 9.95 2.71
CA HIS A 28 -18.62 10.35 3.69
C HIS A 28 -18.15 10.24 5.14
N TYR A 29 -17.34 9.23 5.44
CA TYR A 29 -17.00 8.85 6.82
C TYR A 29 -15.50 8.70 7.04
N ALA A 30 -14.66 9.12 6.07
CA ALA A 30 -13.20 8.99 6.13
C ALA A 30 -12.75 7.56 6.48
N CYS A 31 -13.45 6.55 5.95
CA CYS A 31 -13.07 5.14 6.12
C CYS A 31 -11.89 4.81 5.20
N GLU A 32 -10.72 5.31 5.59
CA GLU A 32 -9.46 5.19 4.86
C GLU A 32 -8.27 5.18 5.81
N LEU A 33 -7.12 4.77 5.27
CA LEU A 33 -5.82 4.88 5.92
C LEU A 33 -4.74 5.02 4.85
N PHE A 34 -3.58 5.56 5.25
CA PHE A 34 -2.43 5.64 4.38
C PHE A 34 -1.14 5.37 5.16
N GLU A 35 -0.06 5.09 4.43
CA GLU A 35 1.29 4.96 4.97
C GLU A 35 2.28 5.77 4.13
N GLY A 36 3.38 6.16 4.78
CA GLY A 36 4.44 6.92 4.16
C GLY A 36 5.80 6.28 4.41
N MET A 37 6.49 5.89 3.35
CA MET A 37 7.87 5.41 3.41
C MET A 37 8.67 5.92 2.22
N LYS A 38 10.00 5.75 2.29
CA LYS A 38 10.93 6.25 1.29
C LYS A 38 11.81 5.14 0.77
N ALA A 39 12.08 5.20 -0.53
CA ALA A 39 13.10 4.42 -1.20
C ALA A 39 14.34 5.30 -1.42
N TYR A 40 15.51 4.75 -1.11
CA TYR A 40 16.78 5.46 -1.22
C TYR A 40 17.70 4.72 -2.19
N ARG A 41 18.30 5.47 -3.11
CA ARG A 41 19.37 4.97 -3.97
C ARG A 41 20.70 5.09 -3.21
N GLY A 42 21.31 3.95 -2.91
CA GLY A 42 22.62 3.90 -2.26
C GLY A 42 23.75 4.32 -3.20
N VAL A 43 24.94 4.55 -2.63
CA VAL A 43 26.17 4.85 -3.39
C VAL A 43 26.57 3.73 -4.36
N ASP A 44 26.12 2.50 -4.08
CA ASP A 44 26.26 1.31 -4.92
C ASP A 44 25.16 1.20 -6.00
N ASN A 45 24.40 2.27 -6.21
CA ASN A 45 23.27 2.35 -7.12
C ASN A 45 22.11 1.38 -6.82
N ARG A 46 22.11 0.71 -5.65
CA ARG A 46 21.02 -0.19 -5.23
C ARG A 46 19.94 0.58 -4.48
N ILE A 47 18.69 0.29 -4.80
CA ILE A 47 17.52 0.84 -4.10
C ILE A 47 17.30 0.08 -2.79
N ARG A 48 17.01 0.82 -1.70
CA ARG A 48 16.72 0.26 -0.38
C ARG A 48 15.49 0.93 0.23
N LEU A 49 14.70 0.14 0.93
CA LEU A 49 13.64 0.62 1.82
C LEU A 49 14.17 0.65 3.25
N PHE A 50 13.78 1.67 4.02
CA PHE A 50 14.16 1.76 5.43
C PHE A 50 13.05 1.19 6.31
N ARG A 51 13.33 0.04 6.94
CA ARG A 51 12.44 -0.65 7.90
C ARG A 51 10.97 -0.75 7.45
N PRO A 52 10.69 -1.23 6.21
CA PRO A 52 9.32 -1.28 5.69
C PRO A 52 8.37 -2.14 6.54
N GLU A 53 8.89 -3.13 7.28
CA GLU A 53 8.15 -3.98 8.20
C GLU A 53 7.45 -3.18 9.31
N LEU A 54 8.05 -2.07 9.78
CA LEU A 54 7.46 -1.22 10.81
C LEU A 54 6.28 -0.41 10.26
N ASN A 55 6.36 0.02 9.00
CA ASN A 55 5.23 0.64 8.32
C ASN A 55 4.08 -0.35 8.14
N MET A 56 4.37 -1.60 7.76
CA MET A 56 3.33 -2.63 7.61
C MET A 56 2.65 -2.97 8.94
N ALA A 57 3.41 -3.10 10.02
CA ALA A 57 2.84 -3.30 11.36
C ALA A 57 1.90 -2.16 11.76
N ARG A 58 2.29 -0.91 11.48
CA ARG A 58 1.44 0.27 11.75
C ARG A 58 0.20 0.30 10.86
N MET A 59 0.34 -0.03 9.58
CA MET A 59 -0.77 -0.07 8.63
C MET A 59 -1.82 -1.10 9.02
N ARG A 60 -1.40 -2.31 9.43
CA ARG A 60 -2.32 -3.36 9.89
C ARG A 60 -3.04 -2.97 11.17
N LYS A 61 -2.34 -2.36 12.13
CA LYS A 61 -2.96 -1.81 13.35
C LYS A 61 -3.99 -0.72 13.03
N SER A 62 -3.71 0.14 12.05
CA SER A 62 -4.68 1.14 11.57
C SER A 62 -5.87 0.49 10.86
N ALA A 63 -5.64 -0.55 10.06
CA ALA A 63 -6.69 -1.30 9.37
C ALA A 63 -7.65 -1.95 10.38
N GLU A 64 -7.10 -2.62 11.40
CA GLU A 64 -7.87 -3.20 12.50
C GLU A 64 -8.73 -2.13 13.20
N ARG A 65 -8.14 -0.98 13.55
CA ARG A 65 -8.86 0.12 14.22
C ARG A 65 -9.96 0.73 13.35
N SER A 66 -9.73 0.82 12.04
CA SER A 66 -10.70 1.35 11.07
C SER A 66 -11.66 0.28 10.54
N THR A 67 -11.61 -0.95 11.06
CA THR A 67 -12.42 -2.11 10.62
C THR A 67 -12.24 -2.46 9.14
N LEU A 68 -11.11 -2.08 8.54
CA LEU A 68 -10.73 -2.42 7.18
C LEU A 68 -10.18 -3.86 7.12
N PRO A 69 -10.28 -4.54 5.97
CA PRO A 69 -9.77 -5.90 5.81
C PRO A 69 -8.27 -6.00 6.10
N ASP A 70 -7.87 -7.04 6.82
CA ASP A 70 -6.47 -7.34 7.07
C ASP A 70 -5.77 -7.92 5.81
N PHE A 71 -4.44 -7.83 5.79
CA PHE A 71 -3.60 -8.24 4.68
C PHE A 71 -2.22 -8.72 5.16
N ASP A 72 -1.51 -9.45 4.30
CA ASP A 72 -0.13 -9.84 4.57
C ASP A 72 0.83 -8.70 4.23
N GLY A 73 1.47 -8.14 5.27
CA GLY A 73 2.43 -7.05 5.13
C GLY A 73 3.66 -7.41 4.31
N ASN A 74 4.12 -8.68 4.34
CA ASN A 74 5.27 -9.11 3.54
C ASN A 74 4.92 -9.11 2.05
N GLU A 75 3.71 -9.57 1.70
CA GLU A 75 3.25 -9.57 0.31
C GLU A 75 3.09 -8.14 -0.24
N LEU A 76 2.61 -7.20 0.59
CA LEU A 76 2.53 -5.79 0.19
C LEU A 76 3.93 -5.18 0.01
N ILE A 77 4.91 -5.54 0.83
CA ILE A 77 6.31 -5.14 0.66
C ILE A 77 6.87 -5.63 -0.68
N GLU A 78 6.61 -6.88 -1.06
CA GLU A 78 7.06 -7.40 -2.35
C GLU A 78 6.41 -6.66 -3.52
N CYS A 79 5.12 -6.32 -3.43
CA CYS A 79 4.44 -5.51 -4.44
C CYS A 79 5.06 -4.09 -4.55
N MET A 80 5.41 -3.47 -3.41
CA MET A 80 6.08 -2.15 -3.41
C MET A 80 7.50 -2.22 -3.98
N LYS A 81 8.26 -3.28 -3.69
CA LYS A 81 9.60 -3.48 -4.28
C LYS A 81 9.53 -3.58 -5.79
N GLU A 82 8.56 -4.33 -6.32
CA GLU A 82 8.30 -4.44 -7.75
C GLU A 82 7.94 -3.07 -8.33
N LEU A 83 6.99 -2.35 -7.72
CA LEU A 83 6.56 -1.02 -8.15
C LEU A 83 7.70 0.01 -8.24
N VAL A 84 8.62 0.01 -7.29
CA VAL A 84 9.75 0.97 -7.21
C VAL A 84 10.95 0.54 -8.05
N SER A 85 11.07 -0.75 -8.36
CA SER A 85 12.17 -1.27 -9.18
C SER A 85 11.95 -1.11 -10.69
N TYR A 86 10.75 -0.65 -11.09
CA TYR A 86 10.43 -0.23 -12.45
C TYR A 86 10.95 1.17 -12.77
#